data_AF-A0A382BWW8-F1
#
_entry.id   AF-A0A382BWW8-F1
#
_cell.length_a   1.000
_cell.length_b   1.000
_cell.length_c   1.000
_cell.angle_alpha   90.00
_cell.angle_beta   90.00
_cell.angle_gamma   90.00
#
_symmetry.space_group_name_H-M   'P 1'
#
loop_
_entity.id
_entity.type
_entity.pdbx_description
1 polymer ?
#
loop_
_entity_poly.entity_id
_entity_poly.type
_entity_poly.pdbx_seq_one_letter_code
_entity_poly.pdbx_strand_id
1 'polypeptide(L)' 'KITFESGDIYEGDVITGHMTGQGKLTKADGTINEGTFEDGIFKG' A
#
# COMPACT_ATOMS: atom_id res chain seq x y z
N LYS A 1 -7.67 -4.36 -1.92
CA LYS A 1 -6.53 -5.23 -2.29
C LYS A 1 -6.15 -4.96 -3.74
N ILE A 2 -4.92 -4.50 -3.97
CA ILE A 2 -4.32 -4.19 -5.27
C ILE A 2 -3.03 -4.99 -5.37
N THR A 3 -2.81 -5.65 -6.50
CA THR A 3 -1.56 -6.35 -6.78
C THR A 3 -0.83 -5.55 -7.85
N PHE A 4 0.38 -5.12 -7.54
CA PHE A 4 1.25 -4.41 -8.48
C PHE A 4 2.02 -5.41 -9.35
N GLU A 5 2.49 -4.96 -10.52
CA GLU A 5 3.33 -5.77 -11.41
C GLU A 5 4.65 -6.20 -10.74
N SER A 6 5.11 -5.46 -9.73
CA SER A 6 6.27 -5.83 -8.90
C SER A 6 6.03 -7.08 -8.05
N GLY A 7 4.78 -7.53 -7.89
CA GLY A 7 4.37 -8.57 -6.95
C GLY A 7 4.00 -8.02 -5.56
N ASP A 8 4.14 -6.71 -5.35
CA ASP A 8 3.68 -6.08 -4.11
C ASP A 8 2.15 -6.06 -4.05
N ILE A 9 1.61 -6.19 -2.84
CA ILE A 9 0.17 -6.23 -2.56
C ILE A 9 -0.16 -5.11 -1.59
N TYR A 10 -1.02 -4.19 -2.01
CA TYR A 10 -1.56 -3.17 -1.13
C TYR A 10 -3.01 -3.47 -0.71
N GLU A 11 -3.30 -3.33 0.57
CA GLU A 11 -4.62 -3.47 1.17
C GLU A 11 -4.94 -2.21 1.95
N GLY A 12 -5.79 -1.36 1.37
CA GLY A 12 -6.21 -0.09 1.95
C GLY A 12 -7.05 0.70 0.96
N ASP A 13 -7.32 1.95 1.30
CA ASP A 13 -8.11 2.83 0.46
C ASP A 13 -7.25 3.43 -0.66
N VAL A 14 -7.83 3.51 -1.85
CA VAL A 14 -7.23 4.20 -3.00
C VAL A 14 -8.22 5.21 -3.52
N ILE A 15 -7.85 6.48 -3.46
CA ILE A 15 -8.66 7.59 -3.94
C ILE A 15 -7.90 8.23 -5.09
N THR A 16 -8.57 8.43 -6.23
CA THR A 16 -7.98 9.06 -7.43
C THR A 16 -6.69 8.39 -7.93
N GLY A 17 -6.51 7.09 -7.67
CA GLY A 17 -5.31 6.34 -8.06
C GLY A 17 -4.16 6.40 -7.05
N HIS A 18 -4.32 7.07 -5.92
CA HIS A 18 -3.32 7.19 -4.87
C HIS A 18 -3.73 6.40 -3.62
N MET A 19 -2.78 5.66 -3.04
CA MET A 19 -2.96 4.99 -1.74
C MET A 19 -3.12 6.03 -0.64
N THR A 20 -4.16 5.88 0.18
CA THR A 20 -4.53 6.87 1.20
C THR A 20 -5.08 6.22 2.46
N GLY A 21 -4.98 6.91 3.59
CA GLY A 21 -5.50 6.44 4.87
C GLY A 21 -4.73 5.24 5.41
N GLN A 22 -5.37 4.43 6.26
CA GLN A 22 -4.73 3.24 6.80
C GLN A 22 -4.62 2.15 5.74
N GLY A 23 -3.44 1.55 5.62
CA GLY A 23 -3.23 0.45 4.69
C GLY A 23 -2.11 -0.48 5.10
N LYS A 24 -2.02 -1.59 4.36
CA LYS A 24 -1.02 -2.63 4.49
C LYS A 24 -0.39 -2.86 3.14
N LEU A 25 0.91 -2.64 3.02
CA LEU A 25 1.71 -2.99 1.85
C LEU A 25 2.54 -4.23 2.17
N THR A 26 2.20 -5.35 1.54
CA THR A 26 3.00 -6.58 1.55
C THR A 26 3.89 -6.57 0.32
N LYS A 27 5.20 -6.46 0.51
CA LYS A 27 6.16 -6.51 -0.58
C LYS A 27 6.32 -7.93 -1.13
N ALA A 28 6.80 -8.05 -2.36
CA ALA A 28 7.10 -9.33 -3.00
C ALA A 28 8.11 -10.19 -2.21
N ASP A 29 8.99 -9.56 -1.42
CA ASP A 29 9.94 -10.23 -0.52
C ASP A 29 9.31 -10.72 0.80
N GLY A 30 8.01 -10.47 1.01
CA GLY A 30 7.27 -10.82 2.22
C GLY A 30 7.32 -9.77 3.33
N THR A 31 8.05 -8.66 3.14
CA THR A 31 8.06 -7.54 4.10
C THR A 31 6.68 -6.89 4.15
N ILE A 32 6.18 -6.65 5.36
CA ILE A 32 4.86 -6.02 5.58
C ILE A 32 5.06 -4.63 6.18
N ASN A 33 4.50 -3.61 5.54
CA ASN A 33 4.40 -2.24 6.04
C ASN A 33 2.94 -1.92 6.32
N GLU A 34 2.58 -1.76 7.58
CA GLU A 34 1.24 -1.34 8.01
C GLU A 34 1.30 0.06 8.61
N GLY A 35 0.41 0.94 8.19
CA GLY A 35 0.40 2.33 8.62
C GLY A 35 -0.35 3.24 7.67
N THR A 36 -0.11 4.54 7.80
CA THR A 36 -0.84 5.55 7.03
C THR A 36 -0.20 5.74 5.67
N PHE A 37 -1.00 5.88 4.63
CA PHE A 37 -0.59 6.25 3.29
C PHE A 37 -1.17 7.63 2.97
N GLU A 38 -0.37 8.47 2.35
CA GLU A 38 -0.76 9.80 1.90
C GLU A 38 -0.20 10.00 0.50
N ASP A 39 -1.08 10.19 -0.49
CA ASP A 39 -0.74 10.33 -1.90
C ASP A 39 0.17 9.21 -2.47
N GLY A 40 0.04 7.99 -1.96
CA GLY A 40 0.87 6.86 -2.36
C GLY A 40 2.15 6.68 -1.55
N ILE A 41 2.43 7.58 -0.60
CA ILE A 41 3.64 7.54 0.24
C ILE A 41 3.31 6.95 1.60
N PHE A 42 4.07 5.94 2.02
CA PHE A 42 3.96 5.38 3.37
C PHE A 42 4.48 6.36 4.43
N LYS A 43 3.61 6.68 5.38
CA LYS A 43 3.84 7.46 6.60
C LYS A 43 3.66 6.49 7.78
N GLY A 44 4.75 5.82 8.13
CA GLY A 44 4.80 4.90 9.28
C GLY A 44 4.49 5.61 10.59
#